data_AF-A0A6B3NNT0-F1
#
_entry.id   AF-A0A6B3NNT0-F1
#
_cell.length_a   1.000
_cell.length_b   1.000
_cell.length_c   1.000
_cell.angle_alpha   90.00
_cell.angle_beta   90.00
_cell.angle_gamma   90.00
#
_symmetry.space_group_name_H-M   'P 1'
#
loop_
_entity.id
_entity.type
_entity.pdbx_description
1 polymer ?
#
loop_
_entity_poly.entity_id
_entity_poly.type
_entity_poly.pdbx_seq_one_letter_code
_entity_poly.pdbx_strand_id
1 'polypeptide(L)'
;MLSRRLFLLQLLFLLTACRAAEIDIGRLSIGVVSYGEGNRALERFSTLRDYLAAQLKAVVDLEPAYNEVQALAQIKRRTWSLVFAPPGLAAIAIAEAQYLPLFPLEGLSKVRSVMLVLEDSSIQNLNGLAGKVVALGQPGSATGYYLPIYNLY
;
A
#
# COMPACT_ATOMS: atom_id res chain seq x y z
N MET A 1 -41.83 23.26 41.28
CA MET A 1 -40.81 22.23 41.60
C MET A 1 -40.66 21.12 40.54
N LEU A 2 -41.35 21.18 39.38
CA LEU A 2 -41.24 20.17 38.31
C LEU A 2 -40.04 20.36 37.36
N SER A 3 -39.48 21.57 37.25
CA SER A 3 -38.43 21.91 36.27
C SER A 3 -37.07 21.22 36.53
N ARG A 4 -36.66 21.08 37.80
CA ARG A 4 -35.35 20.52 38.16
C ARG A 4 -35.27 19.00 37.94
N ARG A 5 -36.39 18.28 38.13
CA ARG A 5 -36.49 16.84 37.87
C ARG A 5 -36.49 16.54 36.37
N LEU A 6 -37.10 17.40 35.56
CA LEU A 6 -37.11 17.28 34.11
C LEU A 6 -35.70 17.47 33.51
N PHE A 7 -34.94 18.43 34.06
CA PHE A 7 -33.56 18.70 33.63
C PHE A 7 -32.61 17.54 33.97
N LEU A 8 -32.77 16.93 35.16
CA LEU A 8 -32.02 15.73 35.55
C LEU A 8 -32.34 14.53 34.66
N LEU A 9 -33.60 14.37 34.24
CA LEU A 9 -33.99 13.33 33.29
C LEU A 9 -33.38 13.53 31.90
N GLN A 10 -33.33 14.79 31.41
CA GLN A 10 -32.68 15.12 30.14
C GLN A 10 -31.17 14.88 30.18
N LEU A 11 -30.51 15.17 31.31
CA LEU A 11 -29.09 14.89 31.50
C LEU A 11 -28.80 13.38 31.56
N LEU A 12 -29.71 12.59 32.15
CA LEU A 12 -29.59 11.13 32.19
C LEU A 12 -29.73 10.50 30.79
N PHE A 13 -30.62 11.03 29.95
CA PHE A 13 -30.82 10.56 28.57
C PHE A 13 -29.60 10.82 27.66
N LEU A 14 -28.85 11.91 27.90
CA LEU A 14 -27.61 12.20 27.17
C LEU A 14 -26.48 11.23 27.51
N LEU A 15 -26.48 10.63 28.70
CA LEU A 15 -25.45 9.66 29.12
C LEU A 15 -25.72 8.24 28.60
N THR A 16 -26.97 7.91 28.26
CA THR A 16 -27.34 6.59 27.70
C THR A 16 -27.16 6.48 26.18
N ALA A 17 -26.85 7.58 25.49
CA ALA A 17 -26.70 7.60 24.03
C ALA A 17 -25.31 7.12 23.54
N CYS A 18 -24.34 6.91 24.43
CA CYS A 18 -23.08 6.27 24.10
C CYS A 18 -23.26 4.74 24.00
N ARG A 19 -23.97 4.28 22.98
CA ARG A 19 -23.84 2.89 22.52
C ARG A 19 -22.67 2.89 21.55
N ALA A 20 -21.61 2.13 21.84
CA ALA A 20 -20.55 1.89 20.88
C ALA A 20 -21.20 1.32 19.62
N ALA A 21 -21.18 2.09 18.53
CA ALA A 21 -21.64 1.59 17.24
C ALA A 21 -20.76 0.38 16.91
N GLU A 22 -21.36 -0.78 16.65
CA GLU A 22 -20.64 -1.86 15.99
C GLU A 22 -20.13 -1.29 14.67
N ILE A 23 -18.81 -1.25 14.52
CA ILE A 23 -18.16 -0.75 13.31
C ILE A 23 -18.45 -1.79 12.23
N ASP A 24 -19.49 -1.57 11.44
CA ASP A 24 -19.73 -2.33 10.22
C ASP A 24 -18.75 -1.83 9.16
N ILE A 25 -17.71 -2.62 8.92
CA ILE A 25 -16.67 -2.32 7.95
C ILE A 25 -17.21 -2.50 6.52
N GLY A 26 -18.30 -3.27 6.34
CA GLY A 26 -18.97 -3.53 5.06
C GLY A 26 -18.12 -4.31 4.07
N ARG A 27 -17.06 -3.69 3.56
CA ARG A 27 -16.14 -4.24 2.57
C ARG A 27 -14.71 -3.72 2.78
N LEU A 28 -13.74 -4.62 2.79
CA LEU A 28 -12.31 -4.32 2.85
C LEU A 28 -11.67 -4.68 1.51
N SER A 29 -11.16 -3.70 0.77
CA SER A 29 -10.38 -3.93 -0.44
C SER A 29 -8.88 -3.91 -0.12
N ILE A 30 -8.18 -4.99 -0.47
CA ILE A 30 -6.74 -5.15 -0.25
C ILE A 30 -6.02 -5.14 -1.59
N GLY A 31 -5.24 -4.09 -1.83
CA GLY A 31 -4.35 -3.98 -2.98
C GLY A 31 -3.14 -4.91 -2.86
N VAL A 32 -2.91 -5.72 -3.89
CA VAL A 32 -1.75 -6.60 -4.01
C VAL A 32 -0.93 -6.21 -5.23
N VAL A 33 0.25 -5.65 -5.01
CA VAL A 33 1.15 -5.27 -6.11
C VAL A 33 1.97 -6.50 -6.53
N SER A 34 1.80 -6.95 -7.77
CA SER A 34 2.37 -8.21 -8.30
C SER A 34 2.98 -7.98 -9.69
N TYR A 35 4.28 -7.68 -9.72
CA TYR A 35 5.00 -7.50 -10.97
C TYR A 35 5.41 -8.86 -11.53
N GLY A 36 4.75 -9.30 -12.60
CA GLY A 36 5.12 -10.54 -13.32
C GLY A 36 4.83 -11.86 -12.58
N GLU A 37 4.36 -11.84 -11.33
CA GLU A 37 3.99 -13.08 -10.61
C GLU A 37 2.59 -13.60 -10.98
N GLY A 38 1.78 -12.77 -11.65
CA GLY A 38 0.42 -13.10 -12.05
C GLY A 38 -0.47 -13.38 -10.84
N ASN A 39 -1.30 -14.42 -10.93
CA ASN A 39 -2.25 -14.81 -9.87
C ASN A 39 -1.56 -15.41 -8.62
N ARG A 40 -0.28 -15.80 -8.70
CA ARG A 40 0.45 -16.37 -7.55
C ARG A 40 0.53 -15.42 -6.36
N ALA A 41 0.62 -14.12 -6.63
CA ALA A 41 0.61 -13.12 -5.57
C ALA A 41 -0.74 -13.09 -4.84
N LEU A 42 -1.86 -13.30 -5.54
CA LEU A 42 -3.19 -13.36 -4.92
C LEU A 42 -3.33 -14.62 -4.06
N GLU A 43 -2.82 -15.76 -4.54
CA GLU A 43 -2.80 -17.01 -3.77
C GLU A 43 -2.04 -16.84 -2.44
N ARG A 44 -0.89 -16.16 -2.46
CA ARG A 44 -0.11 -15.85 -1.23
C ARG A 44 -0.91 -15.10 -0.17
N PHE A 45 -1.84 -14.22 -0.58
CA PHE A 45 -2.67 -13.44 0.34
C PHE A 45 -4.06 -14.04 0.59
N SER A 46 -4.41 -15.17 -0.03
CA SER A 46 -5.72 -15.80 0.12
C SER A 46 -6.02 -16.20 1.57
N THR A 47 -5.05 -16.78 2.27
CA THR A 47 -5.18 -17.13 3.70
C THR A 47 -5.42 -15.91 4.58
N LEU A 48 -4.75 -14.79 4.29
CA LEU A 48 -4.97 -13.54 5.00
C LEU A 48 -6.37 -12.98 4.74
N ARG A 49 -6.83 -12.99 3.47
CA ARG A 49 -8.19 -12.60 3.09
C ARG A 49 -9.22 -13.37 3.89
N ASP A 50 -9.12 -14.70 3.91
CA ASP A 50 -10.08 -15.58 4.58
C ASP A 50 -10.10 -15.36 6.09
N TYR A 51 -8.91 -15.18 6.69
CA TYR A 51 -8.78 -14.84 8.09
C TYR A 51 -9.46 -13.51 8.43
N LEU A 52 -9.18 -12.45 7.66
CA LEU A 52 -9.79 -11.13 7.88
C LEU A 52 -11.30 -11.16 7.67
N ALA A 53 -11.79 -11.86 6.65
CA ALA A 53 -13.22 -12.00 6.40
C ALA A 53 -13.94 -12.65 7.58
N ALA A 54 -13.36 -13.72 8.15
CA ALA A 54 -13.91 -14.40 9.31
C ALA A 54 -13.88 -13.54 10.59
N GLN A 55 -12.75 -12.88 10.87
CA GLN A 55 -12.58 -12.08 12.09
C GLN A 55 -13.42 -10.80 12.07
N LEU A 56 -13.47 -10.13 10.93
CA LEU A 56 -14.15 -8.84 10.77
C LEU A 56 -15.62 -9.00 10.40
N LYS A 57 -16.07 -10.21 10.05
CA LYS A 57 -17.42 -10.48 9.51
C LYS A 57 -17.76 -9.56 8.33
N ALA A 58 -16.78 -9.32 7.46
CA ALA A 58 -16.87 -8.40 6.34
C ALA A 58 -16.47 -9.07 5.03
N VAL A 59 -16.89 -8.49 3.89
CA VAL A 59 -16.41 -8.91 2.57
C VAL A 59 -14.98 -8.42 2.39
N VAL A 60 -14.04 -9.32 2.10
CA VAL A 60 -12.63 -8.97 1.87
C VAL A 60 -12.23 -9.37 0.46
N ASP A 61 -11.81 -8.39 -0.34
CA ASP A 61 -11.37 -8.60 -1.72
C ASP A 61 -9.87 -8.37 -1.86
N LEU A 62 -9.23 -9.20 -2.68
CA LEU A 62 -7.86 -9.00 -3.11
C LEU A 62 -7.87 -8.41 -4.53
N GLU A 63 -7.33 -7.21 -4.67
CA GLU A 63 -7.28 -6.49 -5.93
C GLU A 63 -5.83 -6.42 -6.45
N PRO A 64 -5.49 -7.12 -7.55
CA PRO A 64 -4.15 -7.09 -8.09
C PRO A 64 -3.87 -5.76 -8.82
N ALA A 65 -2.65 -5.27 -8.69
CA ALA A 65 -2.06 -4.32 -9.64
C ALA A 65 -0.82 -4.94 -10.28
N TYR A 66 -0.81 -4.99 -11.61
CA TYR A 66 0.18 -5.75 -12.38
C TYR A 66 1.42 -4.94 -12.77
N ASN A 67 1.42 -3.63 -12.50
CA ASN A 67 2.54 -2.72 -12.73
C ASN A 67 2.43 -1.47 -11.83
N GLU A 68 3.51 -0.70 -11.75
CA GLU A 68 3.63 0.53 -10.96
C GLU A 68 2.56 1.55 -11.33
N VAL A 69 2.26 1.70 -12.62
CA VAL A 69 1.31 2.70 -13.13
C VAL A 69 -0.10 2.40 -12.61
N GLN A 70 -0.55 1.15 -12.69
CA GLN A 70 -1.84 0.73 -12.16
C GLN A 70 -1.91 0.88 -10.64
N ALA A 71 -0.87 0.45 -9.92
CA ALA A 71 -0.83 0.55 -8.47
C ALA A 71 -0.90 2.03 -8.01
N LEU A 72 -0.14 2.91 -8.65
CA LEU A 72 -0.15 4.34 -8.37
C LEU A 72 -1.54 4.96 -8.62
N ALA A 73 -2.20 4.57 -9.72
CA ALA A 73 -3.55 5.04 -10.02
C ALA A 73 -4.56 4.63 -8.93
N GLN A 74 -4.49 3.40 -8.44
CA GLN A 74 -5.37 2.91 -7.36
C GLN A 74 -5.08 3.60 -6.02
N ILE A 75 -3.79 3.75 -5.66
CA ILE A 75 -3.36 4.48 -4.46
C ILE A 75 -3.89 5.91 -4.48
N LYS A 76 -3.74 6.63 -5.61
CA LYS A 76 -4.23 8.01 -5.77
C LYS A 76 -5.75 8.12 -5.67
N ARG A 77 -6.47 7.12 -6.18
CA ARG A 77 -7.94 7.05 -6.08
C ARG A 77 -8.44 6.62 -4.70
N ARG A 78 -7.54 6.13 -3.82
CA ARG A 78 -7.87 5.62 -2.47
C ARG A 78 -8.96 4.55 -2.50
N THR A 79 -8.94 3.72 -3.53
CA THR A 79 -9.89 2.61 -3.71
C THR A 79 -9.59 1.44 -2.78
N TRP A 80 -8.32 1.27 -2.40
CA TRP A 80 -7.90 0.24 -1.47
C TRP A 80 -7.96 0.73 -0.02
N SER A 81 -8.47 -0.13 0.85
CA SER A 81 -8.46 0.08 2.29
C SER A 81 -7.10 -0.29 2.89
N LEU A 82 -6.45 -1.31 2.31
CA LEU A 82 -5.13 -1.80 2.69
C LEU A 82 -4.32 -2.07 1.42
N VAL A 83 -3.00 -1.88 1.46
CA VAL A 83 -2.15 -2.20 0.30
C VAL A 83 -0.83 -2.80 0.75
N PHE A 84 -0.44 -3.90 0.11
CA PHE A 84 0.91 -4.45 0.19
C PHE A 84 1.74 -3.84 -0.94
N ALA A 85 2.52 -2.81 -0.61
CA ALA A 85 3.25 -2.00 -1.59
C ALA A 85 4.78 -2.15 -1.42
N PRO A 86 5.54 -2.23 -2.54
CA PRO A 86 6.98 -2.02 -2.53
C PRO A 86 7.37 -0.65 -1.93
N PRO A 87 8.61 -0.47 -1.45
CA PRO A 87 9.01 0.73 -0.69
C PRO A 87 8.71 2.07 -1.39
N GLY A 88 8.92 2.16 -2.71
CA GLY A 88 8.66 3.40 -3.45
C GLY A 88 7.16 3.74 -3.51
N LEU A 89 6.31 2.75 -3.76
CA LEU A 89 4.85 2.94 -3.72
C LEU A 89 4.33 3.19 -2.31
N ALA A 90 4.91 2.53 -1.30
CA ALA A 90 4.55 2.79 0.11
C ALA A 90 4.87 4.23 0.51
N ALA A 91 6.04 4.75 0.14
CA ALA A 91 6.42 6.14 0.39
C ALA A 91 5.42 7.13 -0.24
N ILE A 92 5.02 6.90 -1.50
CA ILE A 92 4.02 7.72 -2.18
C ILE A 92 2.64 7.60 -1.50
N ALA A 93 2.22 6.39 -1.14
CA ALA A 93 0.92 6.18 -0.49
C ALA A 93 0.82 6.95 0.84
N ILE A 94 1.91 6.96 1.61
CA ILE A 94 2.01 7.69 2.88
C ILE A 94 2.03 9.21 2.64
N ALA A 95 2.91 9.67 1.76
CA ALA A 95 3.16 11.10 1.56
C ALA A 95 2.01 11.82 0.81
N GLU A 96 1.42 11.15 -0.19
CA GLU A 96 0.50 11.78 -1.14
C GLU A 96 -0.95 11.28 -1.03
N ALA A 97 -1.15 10.05 -0.55
CA ALA A 97 -2.49 9.43 -0.52
C ALA A 97 -3.06 9.21 0.89
N GLN A 98 -2.37 9.71 1.94
CA GLN A 98 -2.80 9.65 3.35
C GLN A 98 -2.99 8.21 3.89
N TYR A 99 -2.28 7.23 3.32
CA TYR A 99 -2.23 5.90 3.92
C TYR A 99 -1.41 5.94 5.20
N LEU A 100 -1.85 5.20 6.21
CA LEU A 100 -1.11 5.01 7.44
C LEU A 100 -0.21 3.77 7.32
N PRO A 101 1.10 3.88 7.59
CA PRO A 101 1.96 2.71 7.62
C PRO A 101 1.60 1.84 8.83
N LEU A 102 1.25 0.58 8.61
CA LEU A 102 0.93 -0.37 9.69
C LEU A 102 2.18 -1.12 10.16
N PHE A 103 2.85 -1.80 9.23
CA PHE A 103 4.07 -2.55 9.50
C PHE A 103 4.88 -2.75 8.21
N PRO A 104 6.22 -2.82 8.30
CA PRO A 104 7.04 -3.25 7.19
C PRO A 104 6.84 -4.76 6.95
N LEU A 105 6.95 -5.20 5.69
CA LEU A 105 7.00 -6.63 5.38
C LEU A 105 8.38 -7.20 5.74
N GLU A 106 8.39 -8.32 6.46
CA GLU A 106 9.62 -9.05 6.77
C GLU A 106 10.27 -9.64 5.51
N GLY A 107 11.60 -9.80 5.52
CA GLY A 107 12.35 -10.40 4.42
C GLY A 107 12.85 -9.43 3.33
N LEU A 108 12.51 -8.14 3.40
CA LEU A 108 12.97 -7.12 2.44
C LEU A 108 14.42 -6.64 2.66
N SER A 109 15.19 -7.23 3.57
CA SER A 109 16.55 -6.78 3.94
C SER A 109 17.63 -7.04 2.89
N LYS A 110 17.30 -7.68 1.75
CA LYS A 110 18.27 -8.08 0.71
C LYS A 110 17.93 -7.58 -0.70
N VAL A 111 17.12 -6.55 -0.86
CA VAL A 111 16.81 -5.99 -2.18
C VAL A 111 17.92 -5.01 -2.61
N ARG A 112 18.39 -5.11 -3.86
CA ARG A 112 19.43 -4.24 -4.43
C ARG A 112 18.94 -3.59 -5.72
N SER A 113 19.38 -2.36 -5.97
CA SER A 113 19.31 -1.70 -7.27
C SER A 113 20.52 -2.12 -8.09
N VAL A 114 20.32 -2.65 -9.30
CA VAL A 114 21.40 -3.10 -10.18
C VAL A 114 21.20 -2.55 -11.59
N MET A 115 22.29 -2.18 -12.24
CA MET A 115 22.31 -1.83 -13.66
C MET A 115 22.68 -3.08 -14.46
N LEU A 116 21.90 -3.38 -15.49
CA LEU A 116 22.17 -4.51 -16.37
C LEU A 116 22.64 -3.97 -17.72
N VAL A 117 23.69 -4.58 -18.25
CA VAL A 117 24.22 -4.32 -19.60
C VAL A 117 24.31 -5.65 -20.34
N LEU A 118 24.40 -5.57 -21.67
CA LEU A 118 24.69 -6.75 -22.48
C LEU A 118 26.08 -7.31 -22.15
N GLU A 119 26.25 -8.62 -22.31
CA GLU A 119 27.51 -9.32 -22.03
C GLU A 119 28.68 -8.78 -22.86
N ASP A 120 28.43 -8.36 -24.10
CA ASP A 120 29.41 -7.79 -25.03
C ASP A 120 29.54 -6.26 -24.92
N SER A 121 28.94 -5.64 -23.89
CA SER A 121 29.03 -4.20 -23.67
C SER A 121 30.43 -3.78 -23.20
N SER A 122 30.91 -2.65 -23.72
CA SER A 122 32.13 -2.00 -23.21
C SER A 122 31.95 -1.30 -21.86
N ILE A 123 30.71 -1.23 -21.34
CA ILE A 123 30.37 -0.57 -20.08
C ILE A 123 30.67 -1.54 -18.92
N GLN A 124 31.76 -1.29 -18.19
CA GLN A 124 32.19 -2.14 -17.07
C GLN A 124 31.87 -1.55 -15.69
N ASN A 125 31.52 -0.27 -15.63
CA ASN A 125 31.22 0.45 -14.39
C ASN A 125 30.30 1.64 -14.67
N LEU A 126 29.83 2.31 -13.61
CA LEU A 126 28.90 3.43 -13.71
C LEU A 126 29.44 4.61 -14.54
N ASN A 127 30.75 4.88 -14.52
CA ASN A 127 31.33 5.96 -15.32
C ASN A 127 31.16 5.70 -16.83
N GLY A 128 31.10 4.42 -17.24
CA GLY A 128 30.81 4.03 -18.62
C GLY A 128 29.40 4.40 -19.10
N LEU A 129 28.49 4.78 -18.19
CA LEU A 129 27.14 5.25 -18.52
C LEU A 129 27.09 6.73 -18.90
N ALA A 130 28.18 7.49 -18.72
CA ALA A 130 28.21 8.92 -19.02
C ALA A 130 27.86 9.19 -20.48
N GLY A 131 26.86 10.06 -20.70
CA GLY A 131 26.35 10.39 -22.04
C GLY A 131 25.61 9.24 -22.74
N LYS A 132 25.30 8.14 -22.06
CA LYS A 132 24.52 7.02 -22.59
C LYS A 132 23.05 7.16 -22.20
N VAL A 133 22.19 6.56 -23.02
CA VAL A 133 20.77 6.40 -22.68
C VAL A 133 20.64 5.22 -21.73
N VAL A 134 20.04 5.47 -20.56
CA VAL A 134 19.77 4.43 -19.55
C VAL A 134 18.27 4.20 -19.48
N ALA A 135 17.84 2.95 -19.64
CA ALA A 135 16.46 2.57 -19.41
C ALA A 135 16.21 2.51 -17.90
N LEU A 136 15.25 3.30 -17.42
CA LEU A 136 14.81 3.30 -16.03
C LEU A 136 13.45 2.62 -15.90
N GLY A 137 13.16 2.16 -14.69
CA GLY A 137 11.83 1.72 -14.30
C GLY A 137 10.81 2.87 -14.26
N GLN A 138 9.67 2.62 -13.63
CA GLN A 138 8.59 3.59 -13.53
C GLN A 138 8.60 4.31 -12.17
N PRO A 139 8.08 5.55 -12.09
CA PRO A 139 7.80 6.20 -10.81
C PRO A 139 7.01 5.28 -9.87
N GLY A 140 7.45 5.19 -8.63
CA GLY A 140 6.98 4.19 -7.65
C GLY A 140 7.93 3.00 -7.45
N SER A 141 8.86 2.75 -8.38
CA SER A 141 9.90 1.74 -8.21
C SER A 141 11.12 2.30 -7.46
N ALA A 142 11.36 1.83 -6.24
CA ALA A 142 12.54 2.25 -5.46
C ALA A 142 13.86 1.84 -6.14
N THR A 143 13.96 0.59 -6.59
CA THR A 143 15.18 0.04 -7.20
C THR A 143 15.27 0.27 -8.71
N GLY A 144 14.15 0.42 -9.41
CA GLY A 144 14.15 0.64 -10.85
C GLY A 144 14.20 2.10 -11.26
N TYR A 145 13.75 3.03 -10.41
CA TYR A 145 13.63 4.45 -10.76
C TYR A 145 14.40 5.37 -9.80
N TYR A 146 14.02 5.39 -8.51
CA TYR A 146 14.55 6.39 -7.59
C TYR A 146 16.03 6.19 -7.24
N LEU A 147 16.44 4.98 -6.88
CA LEU A 147 17.85 4.68 -6.56
C LEU A 147 18.77 4.89 -7.77
N PRO A 148 18.45 4.40 -8.98
CA PRO A 148 19.20 4.73 -10.18
C PRO A 148 19.40 6.24 -10.40
N ILE A 149 18.32 7.02 -10.36
CA ILE A 149 18.39 8.48 -10.58
C ILE A 149 19.27 9.13 -9.53
N TYR A 150 19.09 8.78 -8.25
CA TYR A 150 19.87 9.35 -7.15
C TYR A 150 21.37 9.06 -7.27
N ASN A 151 21.76 7.89 -7.77
CA ASN A 151 23.17 7.50 -7.89
C ASN A 151 23.82 7.91 -9.22
N LEU A 152 23.02 8.30 -10.22
CA LEU A 152 23.51 8.76 -11.53
C LEU A 152 23.56 10.29 -11.66
N TYR A 153 22.92 11.02 -10.75
CA TYR A 153 22.99 12.47 -10.64
C TYR A 153 24.24 12.90 -9.87
#